data_AF-A0A383A5A7-F1
#
_entry.id   AF-A0A383A5A7-F1
#
_cell.length_a   1.000
_cell.length_b   1.000
_cell.length_c   1.000
_cell.angle_alpha   90.00
_cell.angle_beta   90.00
_cell.angle_gamma   90.00
#
_symmetry.space_group_name_H-M   'P 1'
#
loop_
_entity.id
_entity.type
_entity.pdbx_description
1 polymer ?
#
loop_
_entity_poly.entity_id
_entity_poly.type
_entity_poly.pdbx_seq_one_letter_code
_entity_poly.pdbx_strand_id
1 'polypeptide(L)'
;MVYDAKNDSSALTAYVQRKDYRDYAWKGPRTWPEPIDFWYDKLFYGRLDKHGNAIFVNDKFLTKANSKPDTTTFLLDFVAEAFKDLKEYYAVAANTGQIVTKNTNIVYLEAQHGWLSTNKEHVKYMKYLFKEFTYVFMGEKSKDEQVISFETYLPIFKEFLKNSLPGLPFTKTGYISSEFCGPATSGLVIDIANGQPGNDNEKFTKFLRDPNFVFYAIAAKKFGFKIDKNIPWRLVADV
;
A
#
# COMPACT_ATOMS: atom_id res chain seq x y z
N MET A 1 -19.17 16.73 -7.32
CA MET A 1 -19.31 15.43 -6.66
C MET A 1 -18.41 15.43 -5.43
N VAL A 2 -18.86 14.92 -4.30
CA VAL A 2 -18.14 14.89 -3.03
C VAL A 2 -18.07 13.44 -2.57
N TYR A 3 -16.90 12.98 -2.13
CA TYR A 3 -16.67 11.61 -1.63
C TYR A 3 -16.21 11.74 -0.18
N ASP A 4 -17.07 11.44 0.79
CA ASP A 4 -16.78 11.69 2.22
C ASP A 4 -16.49 10.43 3.04
N ALA A 5 -16.38 9.28 2.38
CA ALA A 5 -16.16 8.02 3.07
C ALA A 5 -14.81 8.02 3.78
N LYS A 6 -14.87 7.62 5.05
CA LYS A 6 -13.74 7.37 5.93
C LYS A 6 -13.87 6.00 6.59
N ASN A 7 -12.81 5.52 7.22
CA ASN A 7 -12.82 4.20 7.89
C ASN A 7 -13.81 4.12 9.06
N ASP A 8 -14.21 5.25 9.63
CA ASP A 8 -15.15 5.40 10.75
C ASP A 8 -16.58 5.75 10.30
N SER A 9 -16.83 5.81 8.98
CA SER A 9 -18.18 6.02 8.45
C SER A 9 -19.10 4.83 8.74
N SER A 10 -20.41 5.07 8.81
CA SER A 10 -21.40 3.99 8.93
C SER A 10 -21.26 3.01 7.75
N ALA A 11 -21.56 1.72 7.97
CA ALA A 11 -21.38 0.68 6.96
C ALA A 11 -22.07 1.01 5.63
N LEU A 12 -23.30 1.53 5.69
CA LEU A 12 -24.05 1.93 4.50
C LEU A 12 -23.40 3.12 3.78
N THR A 13 -23.04 4.18 4.51
CA THR A 13 -22.40 5.36 3.94
C THR A 13 -21.05 5.00 3.32
N ALA A 14 -20.23 4.23 4.03
CA ALA A 14 -18.94 3.76 3.55
C ALA A 14 -19.10 2.94 2.27
N TYR A 15 -20.06 2.01 2.21
CA TYR A 15 -20.31 1.19 1.04
C TYR A 15 -20.70 2.03 -0.18
N VAL A 16 -21.71 2.88 -0.04
CA VAL A 16 -22.23 3.70 -1.16
C VAL A 16 -21.16 4.65 -1.68
N GLN A 17 -20.50 5.40 -0.79
CA GLN A 17 -19.53 6.41 -1.20
C GLN A 17 -18.23 5.81 -1.74
N ARG A 18 -17.75 4.67 -1.21
CA ARG A 18 -16.58 3.97 -1.79
C ARG A 18 -16.90 3.39 -3.15
N LYS A 19 -18.12 2.86 -3.35
CA LYS A 19 -18.59 2.42 -4.66
C LYS A 19 -18.58 3.60 -5.64
N ASP A 20 -19.11 4.74 -5.23
CA ASP A 20 -19.12 5.93 -6.08
C ASP A 20 -17.70 6.42 -6.39
N TYR A 21 -16.80 6.44 -5.41
CA TYR A 21 -15.39 6.77 -5.64
C TYR A 21 -14.76 5.82 -6.67
N ARG A 22 -14.92 4.51 -6.46
CA ARG A 22 -14.40 3.46 -7.35
C ARG A 22 -14.91 3.62 -8.78
N ASP A 23 -16.19 3.94 -8.95
CA ASP A 23 -16.86 3.94 -10.25
C ASP A 23 -16.79 5.29 -10.96
N TYR A 24 -16.58 6.40 -10.26
CA TYR A 24 -16.69 7.76 -10.83
C TYR A 24 -15.51 8.70 -10.55
N ALA A 25 -14.69 8.49 -9.51
CA ALA A 25 -13.60 9.43 -9.19
C ALA A 25 -12.51 9.46 -10.27
N TRP A 26 -12.35 8.36 -11.00
CA TRP A 26 -11.35 8.20 -12.06
C TRP A 26 -11.87 8.43 -13.48
N LYS A 27 -13.13 8.88 -13.65
CA LYS A 27 -13.71 9.25 -14.94
C LYS A 27 -13.27 10.65 -15.39
N GLY A 28 -11.96 10.87 -15.47
CA GLY A 28 -11.36 12.11 -15.96
C GLY A 28 -11.35 12.22 -17.50
N PRO A 29 -10.68 13.24 -18.05
CA PRO A 29 -10.38 13.33 -19.48
C PRO A 29 -9.84 12.02 -20.07
N ARG A 30 -10.09 11.77 -21.36
CA ARG A 30 -9.57 10.58 -22.09
C ARG A 30 -8.04 10.43 -22.01
N THR A 31 -7.33 11.47 -21.63
CA THR A 31 -5.87 11.48 -21.47
C THR A 31 -5.39 10.90 -20.15
N TRP A 32 -6.28 10.59 -19.20
CA TRP A 32 -5.88 9.95 -17.94
C TRP A 32 -5.32 8.56 -18.23
N PRO A 33 -4.06 8.29 -17.82
CA PRO A 33 -3.54 6.93 -17.77
C PRO A 33 -4.41 6.03 -16.90
N GLU A 34 -4.49 4.77 -17.30
CA GLU A 34 -5.19 3.76 -16.51
C GLU A 34 -4.46 3.53 -15.18
N PRO A 35 -5.14 3.71 -14.03
CA PRO A 35 -4.55 3.45 -12.73
C PRO A 35 -4.46 1.94 -12.45
N ILE A 36 -3.64 1.55 -11.47
CA ILE A 36 -3.65 0.20 -10.91
C ILE A 36 -4.57 0.16 -9.68
N ASP A 37 -5.40 -0.87 -9.55
CA ASP A 37 -6.33 -1.03 -8.43
C ASP A 37 -5.90 -2.17 -7.50
N PHE A 38 -5.18 -1.85 -6.43
CA PHE A 38 -4.76 -2.86 -5.45
C PHE A 38 -5.89 -3.38 -4.55
N TRP A 39 -7.07 -2.76 -4.52
CA TRP A 39 -8.14 -3.21 -3.65
C TRP A 39 -9.06 -4.22 -4.34
N TYR A 40 -9.27 -4.07 -5.65
CA TYR A 40 -10.29 -4.84 -6.37
C TYR A 40 -9.79 -5.62 -7.59
N ASP A 41 -8.55 -5.44 -8.05
CA ASP A 41 -8.01 -6.15 -9.23
C ASP A 41 -6.62 -6.73 -8.99
N LYS A 42 -5.63 -5.89 -8.67
CA LYS A 42 -4.21 -6.25 -8.62
C LYS A 42 -3.66 -6.41 -7.20
N LEU A 43 -4.45 -6.93 -6.27
CA LEU A 43 -4.10 -7.04 -4.84
C LEU A 43 -2.70 -7.63 -4.59
N PHE A 44 -2.31 -8.63 -5.36
CA PHE A 44 -1.05 -9.38 -5.17
C PHE A 44 0.09 -8.98 -6.11
N TYR A 45 -0.05 -7.88 -6.84
CA TYR A 45 1.00 -7.41 -7.75
C TYR A 45 2.33 -7.21 -7.01
N GLY A 46 3.41 -7.76 -7.59
CA GLY A 46 4.75 -7.74 -7.00
C GLY A 46 4.95 -8.64 -5.78
N ARG A 47 3.92 -9.39 -5.36
CA ARG A 47 3.97 -10.31 -4.21
C ARG A 47 3.76 -11.76 -4.59
N LEU A 48 3.06 -12.02 -5.69
CA LEU A 48 2.88 -13.36 -6.25
C LEU A 48 3.34 -13.41 -7.70
N ASP A 49 3.96 -14.53 -8.10
CA ASP A 49 4.21 -14.82 -9.50
C ASP A 49 2.94 -15.33 -10.21
N LYS A 50 3.05 -15.62 -11.52
CA LYS A 50 1.94 -16.16 -12.33
C LYS A 50 1.46 -17.55 -11.89
N HIS A 51 2.26 -18.26 -11.10
CA HIS A 51 1.94 -19.58 -10.54
C HIS A 51 1.42 -19.49 -9.09
N GLY A 52 1.30 -18.28 -8.53
CA GLY A 52 0.86 -18.07 -7.16
C GLY A 52 1.95 -18.27 -6.11
N ASN A 53 3.23 -18.34 -6.50
CA ASN A 53 4.33 -18.43 -5.55
C ASN A 53 4.62 -17.07 -4.93
N ALA A 54 4.88 -17.07 -3.63
CA ALA A 54 5.26 -15.87 -2.88
C ALA A 54 6.63 -15.33 -3.33
N ILE A 55 6.65 -14.05 -3.73
CA ILE A 55 7.83 -13.27 -4.05
C ILE A 55 8.09 -12.29 -2.91
N PHE A 56 9.36 -12.10 -2.55
CA PHE A 56 9.78 -11.03 -1.67
C PHE A 56 11.15 -10.50 -2.10
N VAL A 57 11.40 -9.23 -1.79
CA VAL A 57 12.63 -8.53 -2.20
C VAL A 57 13.84 -9.11 -1.49
N ASN A 58 14.95 -9.21 -2.24
CA ASN A 58 16.27 -9.41 -1.68
C ASN A 58 16.92 -8.04 -1.46
N ASP A 59 17.25 -7.73 -0.20
CA ASP A 59 17.76 -6.43 0.25
C ASP A 59 18.99 -5.93 -0.54
N LYS A 60 19.74 -6.83 -1.20
CA LYS A 60 20.88 -6.47 -2.06
C LYS A 60 20.51 -5.64 -3.29
N PHE A 61 19.27 -5.74 -3.77
CA PHE A 61 18.78 -4.98 -4.93
C PHE A 61 18.08 -3.68 -4.52
N LEU A 62 18.08 -3.36 -3.23
CA LEU A 62 17.52 -2.10 -2.75
C LEU A 62 18.56 -1.00 -2.82
N THR A 63 18.12 0.16 -3.30
CA THR A 63 18.88 1.40 -3.23
C THR A 63 18.04 2.49 -2.59
N LYS A 64 18.71 3.57 -2.18
CA LYS A 64 18.04 4.74 -1.61
C LYS A 64 17.39 5.53 -2.75
N ALA A 65 16.10 5.78 -2.62
CA ALA A 65 15.46 6.86 -3.36
C ALA A 65 15.79 8.14 -2.60
N ASN A 66 16.53 9.07 -3.21
CA ASN A 66 16.93 10.32 -2.55
C ASN A 66 15.68 11.04 -2.00
N SER A 67 15.59 11.05 -0.67
CA SER A 67 14.52 11.62 0.17
C SER A 67 15.07 12.84 0.93
N LYS A 68 14.18 13.52 1.66
CA LYS A 68 14.55 14.58 2.62
C LYS A 68 15.65 14.08 3.59
N PRO A 69 16.47 14.98 4.17
CA PRO A 69 17.62 14.62 5.02
C PRO A 69 17.30 13.62 6.14
N ASP A 70 16.09 13.69 6.69
CA ASP A 70 15.68 12.92 7.87
C ASP A 70 14.91 11.62 7.56
N THR A 71 14.66 11.32 6.27
CA THR A 71 13.97 10.09 5.86
C THR A 71 14.78 9.33 4.83
N THR A 72 14.97 8.02 5.03
CA THR A 72 15.58 7.14 4.02
C THR A 72 14.52 6.21 3.47
N THR A 73 14.17 6.40 2.20
CA THR A 73 13.26 5.51 1.48
C THR A 73 14.06 4.54 0.62
N PHE A 74 13.75 3.26 0.70
CA PHE A 74 14.36 2.23 -0.14
C PHE A 74 13.39 1.78 -1.22
N LEU A 75 13.92 1.51 -2.42
CA LEU A 75 13.20 0.94 -3.56
C LEU A 75 14.13 -0.05 -4.27
N LEU A 76 13.59 -0.88 -5.16
CA LEU A 76 14.44 -1.60 -6.10
C LEU A 76 15.22 -0.61 -6.97
N ASP A 77 16.45 -0.97 -7.35
CA ASP A 77 17.37 -0.13 -8.12
C ASP A 77 16.74 0.52 -9.35
N PHE A 78 16.11 -0.25 -10.22
CA PHE A 78 15.46 0.24 -11.43
C PHE A 78 14.26 1.16 -11.12
N VAL A 79 13.58 0.94 -9.99
CA VAL A 79 12.45 1.78 -9.55
C VAL A 79 12.97 3.12 -9.04
N ALA A 80 14.08 3.12 -8.31
CA ALA A 80 14.72 4.34 -7.83
C ALA A 80 15.29 5.17 -9.00
N GLU A 81 15.87 4.52 -10.01
CA GLU A 81 16.35 5.17 -11.23
C GLU A 81 15.19 5.80 -12.02
N ALA A 82 14.14 5.04 -12.31
CA ALA A 82 12.95 5.56 -12.98
C ALA A 82 12.31 6.73 -12.21
N PHE A 83 12.28 6.65 -10.87
CA PHE A 83 11.75 7.73 -10.04
C PHE A 83 12.64 8.97 -10.07
N LYS A 84 13.96 8.82 -10.10
CA LYS A 84 14.90 9.93 -10.25
C LYS A 84 14.66 10.66 -11.58
N ASP A 85 14.51 9.93 -12.68
CA ASP A 85 14.26 10.52 -13.99
C ASP A 85 12.91 11.27 -14.03
N LEU A 86 11.87 10.69 -13.40
CA LEU A 86 10.58 11.34 -13.22
C LEU A 86 10.71 12.65 -12.42
N LYS A 87 11.47 12.65 -11.30
CA LYS A 87 11.72 13.85 -10.49
C LYS A 87 12.36 14.96 -11.31
N GLU A 88 13.41 14.63 -12.06
CA GLU A 88 14.14 15.59 -12.88
C GLU A 88 13.24 16.17 -13.98
N TYR A 89 12.46 15.34 -14.67
CA TYR A 89 11.48 15.79 -15.65
C TYR A 89 10.44 16.73 -15.05
N TYR A 90 9.92 16.39 -13.86
CA TYR A 90 8.90 17.18 -13.18
C TYR A 90 9.46 18.53 -12.68
N ALA A 91 10.72 18.55 -12.23
CA ALA A 91 11.43 19.78 -11.85
C ALA A 91 11.62 20.72 -13.05
N VAL A 92 11.95 20.20 -14.23
CA VAL A 92 12.01 21.00 -15.47
C VAL A 92 10.63 21.56 -15.81
N ALA A 93 9.57 20.77 -15.70
CA ALA A 93 8.20 21.22 -15.94
C ALA A 93 7.80 22.37 -14.98
N ALA A 94 8.20 22.30 -13.70
CA ALA A 94 8.00 23.37 -12.72
C ALA A 94 8.74 24.65 -13.13
N ASN A 95 10.03 24.54 -13.47
CA ASN A 95 10.89 25.67 -13.80
C ASN A 95 10.51 26.35 -15.13
N THR A 96 9.91 25.61 -16.06
CA THR A 96 9.47 26.12 -17.37
C THR A 96 8.00 26.57 -17.38
N GLY A 97 7.30 26.49 -16.25
CA GLY A 97 5.91 26.93 -16.13
C GLY A 97 4.88 26.00 -16.80
N GLN A 98 5.26 24.75 -17.09
CA GLN A 98 4.34 23.74 -17.64
C GLN A 98 3.33 23.21 -16.61
N ILE A 99 3.65 23.36 -15.32
CA ILE A 99 2.79 23.00 -14.20
C ILE A 99 2.60 24.20 -13.27
N VAL A 100 1.50 24.18 -12.50
CA VAL A 100 1.23 25.18 -11.47
C VAL A 100 2.19 24.95 -10.30
N THR A 101 2.79 26.00 -9.74
CA THR A 101 3.74 25.88 -8.61
C THR A 101 3.23 26.45 -7.30
N LYS A 102 2.06 27.13 -7.32
CA LYS A 102 1.42 27.73 -6.14
C LYS A 102 0.13 26.98 -5.80
N ASN A 103 -0.14 26.76 -4.51
CA ASN A 103 -1.38 26.17 -4.00
C ASN A 103 -1.71 24.77 -4.60
N THR A 104 -0.70 23.93 -4.79
CA THR A 104 -0.83 22.56 -5.31
C THR A 104 -0.01 21.60 -4.45
N ASN A 105 -0.46 20.35 -4.38
CA ASN A 105 0.18 19.28 -3.62
C ASN A 105 1.21 18.50 -4.45
N ILE A 106 1.29 18.75 -5.76
CA ILE A 106 2.12 17.98 -6.70
C ILE A 106 3.06 18.93 -7.45
N VAL A 107 4.08 19.42 -6.75
CA VAL A 107 5.12 20.32 -7.31
C VAL A 107 6.50 19.68 -7.29
N TYR A 108 6.93 19.17 -6.14
CA TYR A 108 8.20 18.50 -5.99
C TYR A 108 7.93 17.07 -5.54
N LEU A 109 8.33 16.11 -6.38
CA LEU A 109 8.11 14.70 -6.11
C LEU A 109 9.18 14.21 -5.14
N GLU A 110 8.81 14.03 -3.88
CA GLU A 110 9.73 13.58 -2.83
C GLU A 110 9.27 12.26 -2.24
N ALA A 111 10.14 11.26 -2.23
CA ALA A 111 9.86 9.96 -1.65
C ALA A 111 9.58 10.10 -0.13
N GLN A 112 8.33 9.85 0.28
CA GLN A 112 7.90 9.85 1.69
C GLN A 112 7.86 8.43 2.26
N HIS A 113 7.35 7.47 1.48
CA HIS A 113 7.34 6.05 1.85
C HIS A 113 7.72 5.17 0.66
N GLY A 114 8.24 3.99 0.95
CA GLY A 114 8.65 3.00 -0.05
C GLY A 114 8.72 1.60 0.54
N TRP A 115 9.79 0.87 0.27
CA TRP A 115 9.91 -0.53 0.64
C TRP A 115 9.83 -0.79 2.15
N LEU A 116 9.08 -1.84 2.50
CA LEU A 116 9.03 -2.41 3.84
C LEU A 116 9.55 -3.86 3.81
N SER A 117 10.43 -4.21 4.75
CA SER A 117 10.96 -5.57 4.82
C SER A 117 9.85 -6.58 5.12
N THR A 118 9.62 -7.51 4.18
CA THR A 118 8.65 -8.60 4.34
C THR A 118 8.91 -9.40 5.62
N ASN A 119 10.17 -9.61 6.00
CA ASN A 119 10.53 -10.30 7.25
C ASN A 119 10.09 -9.51 8.49
N LYS A 120 10.36 -8.20 8.52
CA LYS A 120 9.98 -7.35 9.66
C LYS A 120 8.45 -7.24 9.77
N GLU A 121 7.76 -7.06 8.65
CA GLU A 121 6.29 -6.98 8.63
C GLU A 121 5.65 -8.32 9.01
N HIS A 122 6.19 -9.45 8.55
CA HIS A 122 5.74 -10.78 9.00
C HIS A 122 5.96 -10.99 10.50
N VAL A 123 7.10 -10.57 11.06
CA VAL A 123 7.33 -10.65 12.52
C VAL A 123 6.33 -9.80 13.30
N LYS A 124 6.01 -8.58 12.82
CA LYS A 124 4.97 -7.74 13.43
C LYS A 124 3.60 -8.41 13.38
N TYR A 125 3.24 -8.96 12.22
CA TYR A 125 2.00 -9.72 12.04
C TYR A 125 1.94 -10.93 13.00
N MET A 126 3.02 -11.71 13.12
CA MET A 126 3.06 -12.86 14.03
C MET A 126 2.90 -12.43 15.49
N LYS A 127 3.51 -11.32 15.91
CA LYS A 127 3.28 -10.77 17.25
C LYS A 127 1.82 -10.41 17.50
N TYR A 128 1.14 -9.85 16.50
CA TYR A 128 -0.29 -9.59 16.56
C TYR A 128 -1.10 -10.89 16.69
N LEU A 129 -0.81 -11.88 15.84
CA LEU A 129 -1.48 -13.19 15.88
C LEU A 129 -1.32 -13.91 17.23
N PHE A 130 -0.11 -13.89 17.81
CA PHE A 130 0.13 -14.44 19.14
C PHE A 130 -0.57 -13.65 20.24
N LYS A 131 -0.71 -12.32 20.08
CA LYS A 131 -1.50 -11.50 20.99
C LYS A 131 -2.98 -11.93 20.97
N GLU A 132 -3.56 -12.11 19.78
CA GLU A 132 -4.94 -12.60 19.64
C GLU A 132 -5.13 -13.98 20.27
N PHE A 133 -4.17 -14.89 20.06
CA PHE A 133 -4.17 -16.18 20.75
C PHE A 133 -4.17 -16.01 22.29
N THR A 134 -3.21 -15.26 22.84
CA THR A 134 -3.02 -15.17 24.29
C THR A 134 -4.13 -14.40 25.00
N TYR A 135 -4.71 -13.36 24.40
CA TYR A 135 -5.69 -12.53 25.10
C TYR A 135 -7.13 -12.87 24.77
N VAL A 136 -7.42 -13.26 23.53
CA VAL A 136 -8.79 -13.55 23.10
C VAL A 136 -9.07 -15.03 23.29
N PHE A 137 -8.28 -15.89 22.64
CA PHE A 137 -8.57 -17.33 22.62
C PHE A 137 -8.31 -18.02 23.97
N MET A 138 -7.22 -17.68 24.65
CA MET A 138 -6.89 -18.29 25.96
C MET A 138 -7.79 -17.78 27.08
N GLY A 139 -8.30 -16.55 26.99
CA GLY A 139 -9.26 -15.99 27.95
C GLY A 139 -10.66 -16.60 27.84
N GLU A 140 -10.99 -17.27 26.74
CA GLU A 140 -12.23 -18.03 26.62
C GLU A 140 -12.15 -19.32 27.44
N LYS A 141 -13.12 -19.51 28.36
CA LYS A 141 -13.32 -20.75 29.12
C LYS A 141 -12.13 -21.19 30.00
N SER A 142 -11.35 -20.24 30.53
CA SER A 142 -10.19 -20.52 31.39
C SER A 142 -9.20 -21.52 30.78
N LYS A 143 -8.96 -21.43 29.45
CA LYS A 143 -8.01 -22.32 28.77
C LYS A 143 -6.57 -22.09 29.24
N ASP A 144 -6.27 -20.93 29.81
CA ASP A 144 -5.00 -20.59 30.43
C ASP A 144 -4.68 -21.46 31.65
N GLU A 145 -5.68 -21.84 32.45
CA GLU A 145 -5.53 -22.75 33.58
C GLU A 145 -5.14 -24.19 33.15
N GLN A 146 -5.35 -24.54 31.88
CA GLN A 146 -5.05 -25.86 31.31
C GLN A 146 -3.62 -25.97 30.75
N VAL A 147 -2.90 -24.86 30.61
CA VAL A 147 -1.54 -24.83 30.06
C VAL A 147 -0.52 -24.88 31.19
N ILE A 148 -0.12 -26.09 31.57
CA ILE A 148 0.91 -26.34 32.60
C ILE A 148 2.24 -26.83 32.02
N SER A 149 2.24 -27.21 30.73
CA SER A 149 3.42 -27.72 30.03
C SER A 149 3.32 -27.47 28.52
N PHE A 150 4.40 -27.76 27.80
CA PHE A 150 4.40 -27.66 26.34
C PHE A 150 3.46 -28.69 25.68
N GLU A 151 3.34 -29.87 26.26
CA GLU A 151 2.48 -30.96 25.78
C GLU A 151 0.99 -30.60 25.90
N THR A 152 0.61 -29.84 26.92
CA THR A 152 -0.77 -29.33 27.10
C THR A 152 -1.03 -28.10 26.25
N TYR A 153 -0.01 -27.28 26.01
CA TYR A 153 -0.08 -26.13 25.10
C TYR A 153 -0.38 -26.52 23.64
N LEU A 154 0.32 -27.53 23.10
CA LEU A 154 0.26 -27.86 21.68
C LEU A 154 -1.16 -28.19 21.16
N PRO A 155 -1.98 -29.01 21.84
CA PRO A 155 -3.37 -29.27 21.45
C PRO A 155 -4.24 -28.00 21.42
N ILE A 156 -4.09 -27.12 22.42
CA ILE A 156 -4.85 -25.87 22.53
C ILE A 156 -4.45 -24.90 21.41
N PHE A 157 -3.15 -24.78 21.16
CA PHE A 157 -2.66 -23.97 20.05
C PHE A 157 -3.09 -24.53 18.69
N LYS A 158 -3.14 -25.86 18.54
CA LYS A 158 -3.66 -26.50 17.33
C LYS A 158 -5.16 -26.25 17.14
N GLU A 159 -5.94 -26.20 18.22
CA GLU A 159 -7.36 -25.81 18.18
C GLU A 159 -7.49 -24.35 17.70
N PHE A 160 -6.71 -23.43 18.28
CA PHE A 160 -6.65 -22.05 17.83
C PHE A 160 -6.33 -21.94 16.34
N LEU A 161 -5.27 -22.63 15.88
CA LEU A 161 -4.92 -22.62 14.46
C LEU A 161 -6.08 -23.15 13.61
N LYS A 162 -6.75 -24.24 13.98
CA LYS A 162 -7.91 -24.73 13.22
C LYS A 162 -9.05 -23.71 13.13
N ASN A 163 -9.31 -22.97 14.20
CA ASN A 163 -10.39 -21.99 14.25
C ASN A 163 -10.02 -20.69 13.52
N SER A 164 -8.73 -20.33 13.48
CA SER A 164 -8.22 -19.06 12.95
C SER A 164 -7.70 -19.14 11.52
N LEU A 165 -7.17 -20.28 11.08
CA LEU A 165 -6.55 -20.48 9.75
C LEU A 165 -7.45 -20.13 8.55
N PRO A 166 -8.80 -20.24 8.60
CA PRO A 166 -9.62 -19.77 7.49
C PRO A 166 -9.48 -18.27 7.19
N GLY A 167 -9.03 -17.46 8.16
CA GLY A 167 -8.88 -16.01 8.02
C GLY A 167 -7.50 -15.45 8.37
N LEU A 168 -6.63 -16.20 9.05
CA LEU A 168 -5.34 -15.71 9.55
C LEU A 168 -4.17 -16.59 9.08
N PRO A 169 -3.33 -16.12 8.14
CA PRO A 169 -2.21 -16.90 7.63
C PRO A 169 -1.09 -17.08 8.67
N PHE A 170 -0.74 -18.32 8.99
CA PHE A 170 0.34 -18.60 9.95
C PHE A 170 1.75 -18.64 9.31
N THR A 171 1.85 -19.10 8.05
CA THR A 171 3.13 -19.21 7.36
C THR A 171 3.52 -17.90 6.69
N LYS A 172 4.82 -17.64 6.51
CA LYS A 172 5.29 -16.45 5.79
C LYS A 172 4.75 -16.39 4.36
N THR A 173 4.66 -17.54 3.68
CA THR A 173 4.07 -17.63 2.34
C THR A 173 2.59 -17.27 2.36
N GLY A 174 1.83 -17.81 3.32
CA GLY A 174 0.43 -17.45 3.53
C GLY A 174 0.24 -15.97 3.83
N TYR A 175 1.14 -15.37 4.61
CA TYR A 175 1.12 -13.94 4.89
C TYR A 175 1.34 -13.11 3.62
N ILE A 176 2.35 -13.45 2.81
CA ILE A 176 2.62 -12.77 1.53
C ILE A 176 1.45 -12.90 0.57
N SER A 177 0.73 -14.03 0.57
CA SER A 177 -0.46 -14.26 -0.25
C SER A 177 -1.77 -13.74 0.36
N SER A 178 -1.72 -12.96 1.43
CA SER A 178 -2.91 -12.42 2.12
C SER A 178 -3.04 -10.92 1.98
N GLU A 179 -4.18 -10.36 2.38
CA GLU A 179 -4.39 -8.91 2.49
C GLU A 179 -3.59 -8.26 3.62
N PHE A 180 -3.09 -9.03 4.60
CA PHE A 180 -2.27 -8.52 5.71
C PHE A 180 -0.87 -8.08 5.27
N CYS A 181 -0.41 -8.54 4.10
CA CYS A 181 0.84 -8.09 3.53
C CYS A 181 0.60 -6.96 2.52
N GLY A 182 1.07 -5.75 2.84
CA GLY A 182 0.88 -4.59 1.97
C GLY A 182 1.78 -4.61 0.73
N PRO A 183 1.41 -3.87 -0.34
CA PRO A 183 2.16 -3.82 -1.59
C PRO A 183 3.54 -3.19 -1.45
N ALA A 184 3.79 -2.39 -0.42
CA ALA A 184 5.10 -1.80 -0.12
C ALA A 184 6.20 -2.85 0.10
N THR A 185 5.85 -4.10 0.42
CA THR A 185 6.84 -5.17 0.58
C THR A 185 7.49 -5.63 -0.73
N SER A 186 6.88 -5.27 -1.87
CA SER A 186 7.39 -5.60 -3.22
C SER A 186 8.59 -4.76 -3.66
N GLY A 187 8.81 -3.59 -3.04
CA GLY A 187 9.85 -2.65 -3.48
C GLY A 187 9.53 -1.92 -4.79
N LEU A 188 8.34 -2.13 -5.35
CA LEU A 188 7.84 -1.53 -6.60
C LEU A 188 7.01 -0.27 -6.36
N VAL A 189 6.83 0.13 -5.11
CA VAL A 189 5.86 1.15 -4.72
C VAL A 189 6.57 2.29 -4.01
N ILE A 190 6.22 3.52 -4.38
CA ILE A 190 6.69 4.75 -3.75
C ILE A 190 5.54 5.72 -3.53
N ASP A 191 5.43 6.25 -2.32
CA ASP A 191 4.48 7.30 -1.97
C ASP A 191 5.20 8.65 -1.99
N ILE A 192 4.68 9.60 -2.77
CA ILE A 192 5.24 10.95 -2.89
C ILE A 192 4.66 11.95 -1.87
N ALA A 193 3.67 11.52 -1.08
CA ALA A 193 3.02 12.33 -0.07
C ALA A 193 2.53 11.47 1.11
N ASN A 194 2.31 12.13 2.24
CA ASN A 194 1.64 11.54 3.39
C ASN A 194 0.14 11.85 3.29
N GLY A 195 -0.70 10.85 3.46
CA GLY A 195 -2.15 10.99 3.45
C GLY A 195 -2.81 9.77 4.06
N GLN A 196 -4.14 9.81 4.22
CA GLN A 196 -4.91 8.69 4.74
C GLN A 196 -5.58 7.92 3.59
N PRO A 197 -5.13 6.70 3.24
CA PRO A 197 -5.77 5.87 2.21
C PRO A 197 -7.24 5.53 2.48
N GLY A 198 -7.71 5.66 3.72
CA GLY A 198 -9.11 5.43 4.08
C GLY A 198 -10.03 6.63 3.85
N ASN A 199 -9.49 7.82 3.55
CA ASN A 199 -10.25 9.07 3.44
C ASN A 199 -10.42 9.48 1.98
N ASP A 200 -11.58 9.17 1.40
CA ASP A 200 -11.83 9.42 -0.02
C ASP A 200 -11.90 10.91 -0.37
N ASN A 201 -12.29 11.75 0.60
CA ASN A 201 -12.34 13.20 0.41
C ASN A 201 -10.93 13.76 0.20
N GLU A 202 -9.98 13.32 1.02
CA GLU A 202 -8.57 13.73 0.90
C GLU A 202 -7.99 13.32 -0.46
N LYS A 203 -8.19 12.06 -0.87
CA LYS A 203 -7.74 11.57 -2.19
C LYS A 203 -8.27 12.44 -3.32
N PHE A 204 -9.57 12.72 -3.28
CA PHE A 204 -10.22 13.45 -4.36
C PHE A 204 -9.84 14.93 -4.37
N THR A 205 -9.92 15.61 -3.22
CA THR A 205 -9.74 17.06 -3.14
C THR A 205 -8.28 17.49 -3.21
N LYS A 206 -7.36 16.74 -2.60
CA LYS A 206 -5.93 17.11 -2.58
C LYS A 206 -5.14 16.60 -3.78
N PHE A 207 -5.56 15.49 -4.41
CA PHE A 207 -4.81 14.89 -5.50
C PHE A 207 -5.59 14.82 -6.80
N LEU A 208 -6.73 14.14 -6.87
CA LEU A 208 -7.43 13.97 -8.16
C LEU A 208 -7.94 15.30 -8.75
N ARG A 209 -8.23 16.28 -7.90
CA ARG A 209 -8.60 17.64 -8.31
C ARG A 209 -7.43 18.62 -8.39
N ASP A 210 -6.21 18.18 -8.10
CA ASP A 210 -5.03 19.02 -8.23
C ASP A 210 -4.85 19.41 -9.71
N PRO A 211 -4.59 20.70 -10.03
CA PRO A 211 -4.42 21.13 -11.42
C PRO A 211 -3.29 20.39 -12.15
N ASN A 212 -2.29 19.88 -11.41
CA ASN A 212 -1.17 19.16 -11.98
C ASN A 212 -1.39 17.66 -12.10
N PHE A 213 -2.50 17.12 -11.58
CA PHE A 213 -2.71 15.67 -11.52
C PHE A 213 -2.63 14.98 -12.88
N VAL A 214 -3.19 15.60 -13.92
CA VAL A 214 -3.16 15.04 -15.28
C VAL A 214 -1.74 14.97 -15.81
N PHE A 215 -0.95 16.04 -15.62
CA PHE A 215 0.45 16.08 -16.02
C PHE A 215 1.26 15.04 -15.25
N TYR A 216 1.06 14.97 -13.93
CA TYR A 216 1.67 13.99 -13.04
C TYR A 216 1.38 12.56 -13.48
N ALA A 217 0.13 12.21 -13.79
CA ALA A 217 -0.24 10.89 -14.25
C ALA A 217 0.43 10.53 -15.59
N ILE A 218 0.42 11.45 -16.55
CA ILE A 218 1.05 11.24 -17.86
C ILE A 218 2.57 11.09 -17.71
N ALA A 219 3.19 11.91 -16.87
CA ALA A 219 4.61 11.83 -16.56
C ALA A 219 4.93 10.48 -15.87
N ALA A 220 4.16 10.08 -14.86
CA ALA A 220 4.30 8.78 -14.21
C ALA A 220 4.31 7.65 -15.24
N LYS A 221 3.31 7.60 -16.13
CA LYS A 221 3.24 6.61 -17.21
C LYS A 221 4.48 6.65 -18.12
N LYS A 222 4.94 7.84 -18.49
CA LYS A 222 6.12 8.04 -19.35
C LYS A 222 7.39 7.41 -18.74
N PHE A 223 7.52 7.42 -17.42
CA PHE A 223 8.66 6.87 -16.70
C PHE A 223 8.39 5.49 -16.09
N GLY A 224 7.40 4.74 -16.61
CA GLY A 224 7.17 3.36 -16.19
C GLY A 224 6.44 3.21 -14.86
N PHE A 225 5.58 4.18 -14.51
CA PHE A 225 4.73 4.10 -13.31
C PHE A 225 3.25 4.16 -13.65
N LYS A 226 2.46 3.37 -12.93
CA LYS A 226 1.02 3.56 -12.76
C LYS A 226 0.75 4.26 -11.44
N ILE A 227 -0.38 4.97 -11.35
CA ILE A 227 -0.87 5.53 -10.08
C ILE A 227 -1.82 4.51 -9.44
N ASP A 228 -1.70 4.31 -8.13
CA ASP A 228 -2.68 3.52 -7.37
C ASP A 228 -4.01 4.27 -7.30
N LYS A 229 -5.07 3.60 -7.78
CA LYS A 229 -6.44 4.10 -7.81
C LYS A 229 -6.94 4.55 -6.44
N ASN A 230 -6.54 3.83 -5.40
CA ASN A 230 -7.04 4.04 -4.04
C ASN A 230 -6.09 4.92 -3.21
N ILE A 231 -4.91 5.24 -3.74
CA ILE A 231 -3.89 6.06 -3.10
C ILE A 231 -3.23 6.94 -4.19
N PRO A 232 -3.85 8.06 -4.60
CA PRO A 232 -3.43 8.79 -5.80
C PRO A 232 -2.02 9.42 -5.74
N TRP A 233 -1.40 9.44 -4.56
CA TRP A 233 -0.01 9.87 -4.34
C TRP A 233 0.99 8.70 -4.35
N ARG A 234 0.54 7.51 -4.73
CA ARG A 234 1.37 6.31 -4.83
C ARG A 234 1.66 6.00 -6.28
N LEU A 235 2.95 5.95 -6.60
CA LEU A 235 3.47 5.45 -7.85
C LEU A 235 3.80 3.96 -7.69
N VAL A 236 3.44 3.18 -8.71
CA VAL A 236 3.67 1.74 -8.78
C VAL A 236 4.43 1.45 -10.06
N ALA A 237 5.61 0.84 -9.95
CA ALA A 237 6.41 0.47 -11.10
C ALA A 237 5.66 -0.53 -12.00
N ASP A 238 5.60 -0.20 -13.29
CA ASP A 238 4.97 -0.92 -14.39
C ASP A 238 5.95 -0.88 -15.57
N VAL A 239 7.05 -1.63 -15.41
CA VAL A 239 8.18 -1.71 -16.35
C VAL A 239 8.27 -3.07 -17.03
#